data_AF-A0A835I5N0-F1
#
_entry.id   AF-A0A835I5N0-F1
#
_cell.length_a   1.000
_cell.length_b   1.000
_cell.length_c   1.000
_cell.angle_alpha   90.00
_cell.angle_beta   90.00
_cell.angle_gamma   90.00
#
_symmetry.space_group_name_H-M   'P 1'
#
loop_
_entity.id
_entity.type
_entity.pdbx_description
1 polymer ?
#
loop_
_entity_poly.entity_id
_entity_poly.type
_entity_poly.pdbx_seq_one_letter_code
_entity_poly.pdbx_strand_id
1 'polypeptide(L)'
;MEMNTLKDIVLSKPAPLVSTFRLNYYSILNLMSCVEGQFTTAEHVIKNSFHQFRYEKVLPDIGEKVAKLEQEAFVLDTSGEAKVAEYQKIRLDIAQLEKMMSEITKLEKILYFLVPGRLDENRYNACGW
;
A
#
# COMPACT_ATOMS: atom_id res chain seq x y z
N MET A 1 -19.39 -7.23 5.38
CA MET A 1 -18.27 -6.91 6.30
C MET A 1 -17.55 -8.19 6.59
N GLU A 2 -16.25 -8.25 6.29
CA GLU A 2 -15.44 -9.46 6.43
C GLU A 2 -15.24 -9.81 7.91
N MET A 3 -15.22 -11.11 8.26
CA MET A 3 -15.06 -11.59 9.64
C MET A 3 -13.82 -10.99 10.34
N ASN A 4 -12.76 -10.73 9.57
CA ASN A 4 -11.52 -10.15 10.08
C ASN A 4 -11.71 -8.71 10.57
N THR A 5 -12.48 -7.89 9.85
CA THR A 5 -12.78 -6.51 10.26
C THR A 5 -13.59 -6.45 11.56
N LEU A 6 -14.50 -7.40 11.78
CA LEU A 6 -15.28 -7.48 13.02
C LEU A 6 -14.40 -7.86 14.22
N LYS A 7 -13.46 -8.79 14.01
CA LYS A 7 -12.48 -9.17 15.04
C LYS A 7 -11.59 -7.99 15.42
N ASP A 8 -11.13 -7.22 14.44
CA ASP A 8 -10.30 -6.03 14.69
C ASP A 8 -11.08 -4.98 15.48
N ILE A 9 -12.34 -4.71 15.15
CA ILE A 9 -13.14 -3.72 15.89
C ILE A 9 -13.30 -4.10 17.38
N VAL A 10 -13.46 -5.39 17.67
CA VAL A 10 -13.73 -5.87 19.04
C VAL A 10 -12.45 -6.07 19.87
N LEU A 11 -11.37 -6.55 19.25
CA LEU A 11 -10.16 -7.00 19.95
C LEU A 11 -8.93 -6.11 19.72
N SER A 12 -9.00 -5.10 18.84
CA SER A 12 -7.83 -4.28 18.52
C SER A 12 -7.46 -3.33 19.66
N LYS A 13 -6.18 -2.93 19.63
CA LYS A 13 -5.65 -1.85 20.47
C LYS A 13 -6.33 -0.53 20.13
N PRO A 14 -6.42 0.42 21.08
CA PRO A 14 -6.99 1.73 20.82
C PRO A 14 -6.30 2.41 19.63
N ALA A 15 -7.09 3.07 18.80
CA ALA A 15 -6.60 3.75 17.61
C ALA A 15 -5.58 4.85 18.02
N PRO A 16 -4.44 4.96 17.30
CA PRO A 16 -3.46 5.99 17.59
C PRO A 16 -4.05 7.38 17.32
N LEU A 17 -3.65 8.38 18.11
CA LEU A 17 -4.02 9.77 17.88
C LEU A 17 -3.35 10.28 16.59
N VAL A 18 -4.12 10.42 15.52
CA VAL A 18 -3.67 10.96 14.24
C VAL A 18 -3.99 12.44 14.16
N SER A 19 -3.00 13.25 13.77
CA SER A 19 -3.21 14.68 13.54
C SER A 19 -4.09 14.86 12.30
N THR A 20 -5.16 15.63 12.43
CA THR A 20 -5.99 16.11 11.31
C THR A 20 -5.67 17.55 10.93
N PHE A 21 -4.48 18.04 11.32
CA PHE A 21 -4.05 19.41 11.04
C PHE A 21 -4.05 19.69 9.54
N ARG A 22 -4.77 20.74 9.14
CA ARG A 22 -4.89 21.20 7.75
C ARG A 22 -4.86 22.72 7.74
N LEU A 23 -4.24 23.28 6.71
CA LEU A 23 -4.19 24.71 6.49
C LEU A 23 -5.33 25.13 5.57
N ASN A 24 -6.24 25.94 6.11
CA ASN A 24 -7.28 26.60 5.33
C ASN A 24 -6.89 28.07 5.12
N TYR A 25 -7.44 28.69 4.06
CA TYR A 25 -7.17 30.09 3.73
C TYR A 25 -7.41 31.03 4.92
N TYR A 26 -8.53 30.84 5.62
CA TYR A 26 -8.85 31.58 6.83
C TYR A 26 -7.83 31.40 7.96
N SER A 27 -7.35 30.16 8.16
CA SER A 27 -6.32 29.85 9.17
C SER A 27 -5.02 30.56 8.86
N ILE A 28 -4.59 30.55 7.59
CA ILE A 28 -3.36 31.22 7.16
C ILE A 28 -3.49 32.74 7.33
N LEU A 29 -4.60 33.33 6.90
CA LEU A 29 -4.84 34.76 7.05
C LEU A 29 -4.83 35.18 8.53
N ASN A 30 -5.50 34.44 9.41
CA ASN A 30 -5.47 34.75 10.84
C ASN A 30 -4.06 34.63 11.44
N LEU A 31 -3.30 33.62 11.00
CA LEU A 31 -1.92 33.43 11.41
C LEU A 31 -0.98 34.53 10.88
N MET A 32 -1.34 35.23 9.80
CA MET A 32 -0.56 36.36 9.26
C MET A 32 -0.99 37.68 9.88
N SER A 33 -2.31 37.93 10.02
CA SER A 33 -2.88 39.20 10.47
C SER A 33 -2.71 39.47 11.97
N CYS A 34 -2.56 38.43 12.79
CA CYS A 34 -2.41 38.59 14.25
C CYS A 34 -0.95 38.86 14.69
N VAL A 35 0.01 38.83 13.75
CA VAL A 35 1.44 38.58 14.03
C VAL A 35 2.37 39.78 13.79
N GLU A 36 1.85 40.97 13.51
CA GLU A 36 2.69 42.19 13.39
C GLU A 36 3.48 42.54 14.69
N GLY A 37 3.21 41.88 15.83
CA GLY A 37 3.77 42.23 17.14
C GLY A 37 4.97 41.42 17.65
N GLN A 38 4.95 40.08 17.68
CA GLN A 38 5.98 39.29 18.40
C GLN A 38 5.89 37.77 18.11
N PHE A 39 6.98 37.16 17.64
CA PHE A 39 7.42 35.76 17.80
C PHE A 39 6.58 34.54 17.35
N THR A 40 5.42 34.65 16.71
CA THR A 40 4.69 33.47 16.19
C THR A 40 4.35 33.58 14.72
N THR A 41 5.34 33.44 13.83
CA THR A 41 5.09 33.33 12.38
C THR A 41 4.22 32.11 12.08
N ALA A 42 3.42 32.17 11.00
CA ALA A 42 2.64 31.02 10.55
C ALA A 42 3.50 29.74 10.40
N GLU A 43 4.75 29.92 9.96
CA GLU A 43 5.77 28.87 9.86
C GLU A 43 6.08 28.21 11.20
N HIS A 44 6.14 28.98 12.29
CA HIS A 44 6.37 28.45 13.63
C HIS A 44 5.25 27.51 14.07
N VAL A 45 3.99 27.89 13.81
CA VAL A 45 2.81 27.06 14.12
C VAL A 45 2.80 25.79 13.27
N ILE A 46 3.17 25.88 11.99
CA ILE A 46 3.27 24.71 11.10
C ILE A 46 4.36 23.76 11.59
N LYS A 47 5.56 24.29 11.91
CA LYS A 47 6.71 23.51 12.37
C LYS A 47 6.43 22.80 13.70
N ASN A 48 5.75 23.47 14.62
CA ASN A 48 5.38 22.90 15.92
C ASN A 48 4.04 22.17 15.91
N SER A 49 3.45 21.92 14.74
CA SER A 49 2.21 21.17 14.63
C SER A 49 2.42 19.71 15.03
N PHE A 50 1.40 19.10 15.65
CA PHE A 50 1.44 17.67 15.99
C PHE A 50 1.64 16.78 14.75
N HIS A 51 1.22 17.24 13.57
CA HIS A 51 1.43 16.52 12.32
C HIS A 51 2.92 16.45 11.95
N GLN A 52 3.61 17.60 12.02
CA GLN A 52 5.05 17.69 11.76
C GLN A 52 5.86 16.88 12.77
N PHE A 53 5.52 17.00 14.07
CA PHE A 53 6.15 16.20 15.13
C PHE A 53 6.07 14.70 14.86
N ARG A 54 4.90 14.22 14.41
CA ARG A 54 4.73 12.81 14.06
C ARG A 54 5.58 12.39 12.86
N TYR A 55 5.68 13.22 11.82
CA TYR A 55 6.54 12.93 10.67
C TYR A 55 8.01 12.87 11.06
N GLU A 56 8.49 13.84 11.83
CA GLU A 56 9.89 13.88 12.29
C GLU A 56 10.23 12.68 13.16
N LYS A 57 9.29 12.23 14.00
CA LYS A 57 9.47 11.02 14.82
C LYS A 57 9.57 9.74 13.99
N VAL A 58 8.88 9.66 12.85
CA VAL A 58 8.85 8.46 11.99
C VAL A 58 10.01 8.45 10.99
N LEU A 59 10.60 9.61 10.70
CA LEU A 59 11.72 9.77 9.78
C LEU A 59 12.93 8.85 10.06
N PRO A 60 13.45 8.73 11.31
CA PRO A 60 14.57 7.83 11.59
C PRO A 60 14.21 6.36 11.34
N ASP A 61 13.02 5.92 11.76
CA ASP A 61 12.55 4.54 11.55
C ASP A 61 12.47 4.19 10.06
N ILE A 62 12.05 5.14 9.21
CA ILE A 62 12.04 4.95 7.76
C ILE A 62 13.48 4.90 7.23
N GLY A 63 14.35 5.80 7.69
CA GLY A 63 15.77 5.80 7.32
C GLY A 63 16.47 4.48 7.62
N GLU A 64 16.22 3.89 8.79
CA GLU A 64 16.74 2.57 9.16
C GLU A 64 16.21 1.45 8.25
N LYS A 65 14.93 1.50 7.88
CA LYS A 65 14.33 0.51 6.96
C LYS A 65 14.94 0.61 5.56
N VAL A 66 15.15 1.82 5.06
CA VAL A 66 15.80 2.05 3.77
C VAL A 66 17.23 1.51 3.81
N ALA A 67 18.00 1.85 4.84
CA ALA A 67 19.38 1.36 4.99
C ALA A 67 19.46 -0.18 5.06
N LYS A 68 18.51 -0.83 5.75
CA LYS A 68 18.42 -2.31 5.79
C LYS A 68 18.14 -2.89 4.40
N LEU A 69 17.17 -2.33 3.68
CA LEU A 69 16.83 -2.78 2.32
C LEU A 69 17.99 -2.56 1.34
N GLU A 70 18.73 -1.46 1.48
CA GLU A 70 19.93 -1.20 0.67
C GLU A 70 21.04 -2.21 0.97
N GLN A 71 21.24 -2.58 2.24
CA GLN A 71 22.18 -3.63 2.63
C GLN A 71 21.76 -4.99 2.08
N GLU A 72 20.47 -5.35 2.18
CA GLU A 72 19.93 -6.59 1.62
C GLU A 72 20.11 -6.62 0.10
N ALA A 73 19.86 -5.51 -0.59
CA ALA A 73 20.07 -5.38 -2.03
C ALA A 73 21.56 -5.49 -2.41
N PHE A 74 22.47 -4.96 -1.61
CA PHE A 74 23.91 -5.09 -1.85
C PHE A 74 24.43 -6.52 -1.64
N VAL A 75 23.86 -7.25 -0.68
CA VAL A 75 24.23 -8.65 -0.39
C VAL A 75 23.71 -9.61 -1.48
N LEU A 76 22.64 -9.25 -2.17
CA LEU A 76 22.13 -9.99 -3.32
C LEU A 76 23.08 -9.79 -4.51
N ASP A 77 23.95 -10.77 -4.74
CA ASP A 77 25.01 -10.71 -5.74
C ASP A 77 24.44 -10.69 -7.18
N THR A 78 24.87 -9.72 -7.98
CA THR A 78 24.31 -9.32 -9.30
C THR A 78 24.51 -10.34 -10.44
N SER A 79 25.00 -11.55 -10.12
CA SER A 79 25.34 -12.54 -11.13
C SER A 79 24.08 -13.07 -11.84
N GLY A 80 23.90 -12.68 -13.11
CA GLY A 80 22.81 -13.19 -13.96
C GLY A 80 21.49 -12.43 -13.86
N GLU A 81 21.45 -11.26 -13.21
CA GLU A 81 20.24 -10.43 -13.08
C GLU A 81 19.52 -10.19 -14.41
N ALA A 82 20.25 -9.95 -15.50
CA ALA A 82 19.66 -9.72 -16.82
C ALA A 82 18.81 -10.92 -17.29
N LYS A 83 19.32 -12.15 -17.14
CA LYS A 83 18.59 -13.37 -17.54
C LYS A 83 17.42 -13.68 -16.61
N VAL A 84 17.60 -13.46 -15.31
CA VAL A 84 16.53 -13.66 -14.31
C VAL A 84 15.42 -12.63 -14.51
N ALA A 85 15.76 -11.37 -14.80
CA ALA A 85 14.80 -10.32 -15.10
C ALA A 85 14.02 -10.60 -16.39
N GLU A 86 14.70 -11.09 -17.44
CA GLU A 86 14.03 -11.55 -18.67
C GLU A 86 13.07 -12.71 -18.40
N TYR A 87 13.51 -13.72 -17.64
CA TYR A 87 12.63 -14.83 -17.25
C TYR A 87 11.43 -14.36 -16.43
N GLN A 88 11.64 -13.44 -15.48
CA GLN A 88 10.57 -12.88 -14.66
C GLN A 88 9.57 -12.07 -15.50
N LYS A 89 10.03 -11.31 -16.50
CA LYS A 89 9.15 -10.62 -17.46
C LYS A 89 8.27 -11.61 -18.21
N ILE A 90 8.87 -12.64 -18.81
CA ILE A 90 8.13 -13.68 -19.53
C ILE A 90 7.12 -14.37 -18.61
N ARG A 91 7.50 -14.66 -17.36
CA ARG A 91 6.58 -15.26 -16.38
C ARG A 91 5.41 -14.35 -16.04
N LEU A 92 5.64 -13.05 -15.90
CA LEU A 92 4.56 -12.06 -15.66
C LEU A 92 3.65 -11.94 -16.87
N ASP A 93 4.21 -11.94 -18.08
CA ASP A 93 3.45 -11.90 -19.32
C ASP A 93 2.56 -13.14 -19.46
N ILE A 94 3.10 -14.34 -19.16
CA ILE A 94 2.32 -15.58 -19.13
C ILE A 94 1.17 -15.47 -18.11
N ALA A 95 1.43 -14.99 -16.89
CA ALA A 95 0.39 -14.84 -15.88
C ALA A 95 -0.72 -13.84 -16.30
N GLN A 96 -0.35 -12.76 -17.01
CA GLN A 96 -1.32 -11.83 -17.57
C GLN A 96 -2.15 -12.47 -18.69
N LEU A 97 -1.51 -13.22 -19.59
CA LEU A 97 -2.17 -13.94 -20.67
C LEU A 97 -3.12 -15.02 -20.10
N GLU A 98 -2.72 -15.75 -19.06
CA GLU A 98 -3.58 -16.71 -18.35
C GLU A 98 -4.80 -16.03 -17.73
N LYS A 99 -4.64 -14.81 -17.18
CA LYS A 99 -5.76 -14.02 -16.68
C LYS A 99 -6.70 -13.60 -17.81
N MET A 100 -6.19 -13.30 -19.01
CA MET A 100 -7.05 -13.08 -20.18
C MET A 100 -7.71 -14.39 -20.66
N MET A 101 -7.05 -15.53 -20.54
CA MET A 101 -7.67 -16.84 -20.83
C MET A 101 -8.81 -17.14 -19.85
N SER A 102 -8.78 -16.61 -18.62
CA SER A 102 -9.93 -16.70 -17.70
C SER A 102 -11.20 -15.99 -18.23
N GLU A 103 -11.10 -15.16 -19.27
CA GLU A 103 -12.26 -14.64 -19.97
C GLU A 103 -12.97 -15.68 -20.84
N ILE A 104 -12.27 -16.76 -21.21
CA ILE A 104 -12.86 -17.93 -21.87
C ILE A 104 -13.75 -18.66 -20.87
N THR A 105 -13.38 -18.67 -19.58
CA THR A 105 -14.18 -19.23 -18.49
C THR A 105 -15.41 -18.43 -18.09
N LYS A 106 -15.69 -17.29 -18.74
CA LYS A 106 -16.92 -16.52 -18.51
C LYS A 106 -18.16 -17.39 -18.84
N LEU A 107 -19.19 -17.24 -18.03
CA LEU A 107 -20.41 -18.05 -18.08
C LEU A 107 -21.06 -18.05 -19.48
N GLU A 108 -21.00 -16.92 -20.18
CA GLU A 108 -21.52 -16.75 -21.55
C GLU A 108 -20.91 -17.72 -22.57
N LYS A 109 -19.65 -18.12 -22.38
CA LYS A 109 -18.91 -18.98 -23.32
C LYS A 109 -18.90 -20.45 -22.89
N ILE A 110 -18.87 -20.71 -21.58
CA ILE A 110 -18.75 -22.07 -21.03
C ILE A 110 -20.07 -22.84 -20.99
N LEU A 111 -21.22 -22.16 -20.96
CA LEU A 111 -22.52 -22.80 -20.78
C LEU A 111 -22.81 -23.93 -21.80
N TYR A 112 -22.35 -23.76 -23.05
CA TYR A 112 -22.50 -24.77 -24.10
C TYR A 112 -21.68 -26.05 -23.88
N PHE A 113 -20.63 -25.97 -23.05
CA PHE A 113 -19.70 -27.06 -22.79
C PHE A 113 -19.98 -27.78 -21.47
N LEU A 114 -20.79 -27.22 -20.57
CA LEU A 114 -21.17 -27.82 -19.29
C LEU A 114 -22.23 -28.93 -19.48
N VAL A 115 -21.77 -30.11 -19.90
CA VAL A 115 -22.57 -31.32 -20.02
C VAL A 115 -22.29 -32.25 -18.83
N PRO A 116 -23.29 -32.90 -18.23
CA PRO A 116 -23.08 -33.85 -17.13
C PRO A 116 -22.07 -34.94 -17.53
N GLY A 117 -21.09 -35.18 -16.65
CA GLY A 117 -20.00 -36.14 -16.89
C GLY A 117 -18.74 -35.55 -17.54
N ARG A 118 -18.72 -34.24 -17.87
CA ARG A 118 -17.49 -33.54 -18.25
C ARG A 118 -16.63 -33.24 -17.02
N LEU A 119 -15.32 -33.34 -17.18
CA LEU A 119 -14.34 -33.14 -16.12
C LEU A 119 -13.82 -31.69 -16.16
N ASP A 120 -14.01 -30.96 -15.07
CA ASP A 120 -13.57 -29.57 -14.93
C ASP A 120 -12.53 -29.45 -13.81
N GLU A 121 -11.47 -28.65 -14.03
CA GLU A 121 -10.45 -28.36 -13.01
C GLU A 121 -10.93 -27.22 -12.10
N ASN A 122 -11.32 -27.56 -10.87
CA ASN A 122 -11.72 -26.56 -9.88
C ASN A 122 -10.50 -25.94 -9.17
N ARG A 123 -10.11 -24.73 -9.57
CA ARG A 123 -8.97 -24.00 -8.99
C ARG A 123 -9.27 -23.27 -7.68
N TYR A 124 -10.47 -23.38 -7.11
CA TYR A 124 -10.82 -22.72 -5.83
C TYR A 124 -9.89 -23.13 -4.67
N ASN A 125 -9.28 -24.32 -4.75
CA ASN A 125 -8.44 -24.87 -3.69
C ASN A 125 -6.93 -24.57 -3.86
N ALA A 126 -6.51 -23.89 -4.93
CA ALA A 126 -5.10 -23.59 -5.16
C ALA A 126 -4.59 -22.36 -4.37
N CYS A 127 -5.49 -21.61 -3.73
CA CYS A 127 -5.18 -20.44 -2.91
C CYS A 127 -5.61 -20.63 -1.43
N GLY A 128 -5.59 -21.88 -0.95
CA GLY A 128 -5.77 -22.21 0.46
C GLY A 128 -4.41 -22.48 1.10
N TRP A 129 -4.18 -21.83 2.25
CA TRP A 129 -2.96 -21.73 3.09
C TRP A 129 -2.05 -20.55 2.75
#